data_AF-A0A2M8S6A0-F1
#
_entry.id   AF-A0A2M8S6A0-F1
#
_cell.length_a   1.000
_cell.length_b   1.000
_cell.length_c   1.000
_cell.angle_alpha   90.00
_cell.angle_beta   90.00
_cell.angle_gamma   90.00
#
_symmetry.space_group_name_H-M   'P 1'
#
loop_
_entity.id
_entity.type
_entity.pdbx_description
1 polymer ?
#
loop_
_entity_poly.entity_id
_entity_poly.type
_entity_poly.pdbx_seq_one_letter_code
_entity_poly.pdbx_strand_id
1 'polypeptide(L)'
;MLDLREQLSMVWLIARRELRDQFRDWRIIFPMIVLTLFFPFLMNYTAGQAVGFVSQYGATLIGERLVPFLLMVVGFFPITVSLVIALEAFVGEKERGTIEPLLSSPLKDWQLYLGKLIAATSVPLLTAYIGISVYLIGLRIQHVPFLDPGLLVQTIALTTVQAVLMVSGAIVISTQATSVRAANLMSSFIVIPMALLIQGESVLMFWGNNQILWSAVVGVTVMAALLVRVGVSHFQREALLGHEIDILNLRWMGRTFWRSFRGEAKSLGGWYRREVTQTLRKQAIPIWMTSLLGLAGFVAGYLWILNNASQLGLRTSSEDIQKAMEMALGVPANLQISFQYIWLHNLRAVALILLLGLFSFGVLGT
;
A
#
# COMPACT_ATOMS: atom_id res chain seq x y z
N MET A 1 29.08 9.35 24.03
CA MET A 1 27.81 8.83 23.44
C MET A 1 26.69 9.40 24.27
N LEU A 2 25.76 10.18 23.68
CA LEU A 2 24.55 10.64 24.41
C LEU A 2 23.85 9.43 25.00
N ASP A 3 23.42 9.54 26.25
CA ASP A 3 22.67 8.48 26.93
C ASP A 3 21.37 8.19 26.15
N LEU A 4 20.90 6.94 26.11
CA LEU A 4 19.68 6.56 25.38
C LEU A 4 18.49 7.45 25.80
N ARG A 5 18.48 7.83 27.08
CA ARG A 5 17.48 8.73 27.66
C ARG A 5 17.53 10.15 27.05
N GLU A 6 18.72 10.70 26.81
CA GLU A 6 18.87 12.00 26.14
C GLU A 6 18.48 11.90 24.66
N GLN A 7 18.76 10.76 24.02
CA GLN A 7 18.37 10.57 22.63
C GLN A 7 16.85 10.49 22.48
N LEU A 8 16.16 9.83 23.41
CA LEU A 8 14.69 9.75 23.46
C LEU A 8 14.05 11.07 23.88
N SER A 9 14.69 11.87 24.75
CA SER A 9 14.16 13.18 25.13
C SER A 9 14.15 14.16 23.94
N MET A 10 15.13 14.07 23.05
CA MET A 10 15.15 14.84 21.79
C MET A 10 14.00 14.44 20.86
N VAL A 11 13.73 13.14 20.70
CA VAL A 11 12.58 12.62 19.93
C VAL A 11 11.28 13.18 20.50
N TRP A 12 11.12 13.10 21.83
CA TRP A 12 9.92 13.60 22.51
C TRP A 12 9.75 15.11 22.41
N LEU A 13 10.85 15.87 22.41
CA LEU A 13 10.82 17.32 22.25
C LEU A 13 10.24 17.70 20.89
N ILE A 14 10.68 17.03 19.82
CA ILE A 14 10.15 17.21 18.46
C ILE A 14 8.67 16.82 18.44
N ALA A 15 8.35 15.63 18.94
CA ALA A 15 6.98 15.13 18.92
C ALA A 15 6.02 16.07 19.67
N ARG A 16 6.43 16.57 20.85
CA ARG A 16 5.63 17.49 21.66
C ARG A 16 5.42 18.84 20.98
N ARG A 17 6.44 19.37 20.31
CA ARG A 17 6.32 20.62 19.53
C ARG A 17 5.30 20.43 18.42
N GLU A 18 5.49 19.39 17.61
CA GLU A 18 4.64 19.09 16.45
C GLU A 18 3.18 18.85 16.86
N LEU A 19 2.96 18.08 17.92
CA LEU A 19 1.62 17.87 18.48
C LEU A 19 0.98 19.17 18.93
N ARG A 20 1.72 20.03 19.63
CA ARG A 20 1.20 21.33 20.06
C ARG A 20 0.81 22.18 18.85
N ASP A 21 1.58 22.16 17.78
CA ASP A 21 1.27 22.93 16.58
C ASP A 21 0.02 22.37 15.88
N GLN A 22 -0.12 21.04 15.75
CA GLN A 22 -1.32 20.38 15.22
C GLN A 22 -2.59 20.69 16.04
N PHE A 23 -2.50 20.66 17.38
CA PHE A 23 -3.61 20.99 18.28
C PHE A 23 -3.91 22.50 18.38
N ARG A 24 -3.14 23.37 17.72
CA ARG A 24 -3.43 24.80 17.64
C ARG A 24 -4.05 25.20 16.32
N ASP A 25 -3.96 24.35 15.30
CA ASP A 25 -4.59 24.60 14.02
C ASP A 25 -6.06 24.15 14.03
N TRP A 26 -6.96 25.12 14.18
CA TRP A 26 -8.40 24.88 14.17
C TRP A 26 -8.90 24.25 12.86
N ARG A 27 -8.19 24.47 11.74
CA ARG A 27 -8.57 23.93 10.42
C ARG A 27 -8.33 22.44 10.34
N ILE A 28 -7.39 21.92 11.14
CA ILE A 28 -7.12 20.49 11.28
C ILE A 28 -8.10 19.90 12.30
N ILE A 29 -8.24 20.54 13.47
CA ILE A 29 -9.05 20.03 14.59
C ILE A 29 -10.55 19.99 14.25
N PHE A 30 -11.10 21.03 13.61
CA PHE A 30 -12.53 21.13 13.38
C PHE A 30 -13.07 19.97 12.51
N PRO A 31 -12.52 19.68 11.32
CA PRO A 31 -12.95 18.53 10.53
C PRO A 31 -12.76 17.20 11.28
N MET A 32 -11.67 17.06 12.02
CA MET A 32 -11.41 15.84 12.80
C MET A 32 -12.47 15.62 13.89
N ILE A 33 -12.82 16.64 14.66
CA ILE A 33 -13.87 16.53 15.69
C ILE A 33 -15.21 16.23 15.04
N VAL A 34 -15.58 16.95 13.98
CA VAL A 34 -16.84 16.72 13.26
C VAL A 34 -16.91 15.27 12.79
N LEU A 35 -15.87 14.78 12.12
CA LEU A 35 -15.83 13.42 11.63
C LEU A 35 -15.87 12.39 12.76
N THR A 36 -15.06 12.61 13.80
CA THR A 36 -14.91 11.69 14.94
C THR A 36 -16.19 11.58 15.78
N LEU A 37 -17.02 12.62 15.83
CA LEU A 37 -18.28 12.57 16.58
C LEU A 37 -19.47 12.18 15.68
N PHE A 38 -19.53 12.70 14.46
CA PHE A 38 -20.63 12.44 13.53
C PHE A 38 -20.59 11.02 12.97
N PHE A 39 -19.41 10.51 12.61
CA PHE A 39 -19.29 9.22 11.96
C PHE A 39 -19.72 8.05 12.87
N PRO A 40 -19.30 7.95 14.15
CA PRO A 40 -19.82 6.93 15.05
C PRO A 40 -21.32 7.00 15.28
N PHE A 41 -21.91 8.21 15.28
CA PHE A 41 -23.35 8.38 15.41
C PHE A 41 -24.09 7.80 14.19
N LEU A 42 -23.62 8.13 12.98
CA LEU A 42 -24.14 7.55 11.74
C LEU A 42 -24.03 6.03 11.75
N MET A 43 -22.86 5.50 12.14
CA MET A 43 -22.62 4.06 12.19
C MET A 43 -23.45 3.34 13.25
N ASN A 44 -23.75 3.99 14.37
CA ASN A 44 -24.69 3.50 15.37
C ASN A 44 -26.10 3.39 14.79
N TYR A 45 -26.57 4.44 14.12
CA TYR A 45 -27.87 4.41 13.45
C TYR A 45 -27.93 3.29 12.41
N THR A 46 -26.89 3.15 11.57
CA THR A 46 -26.79 2.06 10.59
C THR A 46 -26.76 0.68 11.26
N ALA A 47 -26.03 0.52 12.37
CA ALA A 47 -25.99 -0.73 13.13
C ALA A 47 -27.39 -1.14 13.61
N GLY A 48 -28.13 -0.21 14.23
CA GLY A 48 -29.49 -0.46 14.68
C GLY A 48 -30.45 -0.84 13.55
N GLN A 49 -30.40 -0.12 12.42
CA GLN A 49 -31.21 -0.43 11.24
C GLN A 49 -30.85 -1.80 10.64
N ALA A 50 -29.57 -2.10 10.50
CA ALA A 50 -29.09 -3.37 9.94
C ALA A 50 -29.47 -4.56 10.83
N VAL A 51 -29.24 -4.47 12.15
CA VAL A 51 -29.62 -5.52 13.10
C VAL A 51 -31.14 -5.71 13.11
N GLY A 52 -31.91 -4.62 13.12
CA GLY A 52 -33.38 -4.67 13.05
C GLY A 52 -33.89 -5.35 11.79
N PHE A 53 -33.36 -4.98 10.62
CA PHE A 53 -33.72 -5.59 9.33
C PHE A 53 -33.39 -7.08 9.31
N VAL A 54 -32.16 -7.45 9.66
CA VAL A 54 -31.70 -8.84 9.64
C VAL A 54 -32.48 -9.72 10.62
N SER A 55 -32.87 -9.17 11.78
CA SER A 55 -33.67 -9.88 12.79
C SER A 55 -35.06 -10.24 12.26
N GLN A 56 -35.65 -9.44 11.36
CA GLN A 56 -36.96 -9.73 10.75
C GLN A 56 -36.92 -10.98 9.86
N TYR A 57 -35.76 -11.32 9.28
CA TYR A 57 -35.57 -12.51 8.45
C TYR A 57 -35.02 -13.71 9.22
N GLY A 58 -34.95 -13.64 10.55
CA GLY A 58 -34.44 -14.72 11.41
C GLY A 58 -32.93 -14.95 11.30
N ALA A 59 -32.18 -14.01 10.70
CA ALA A 59 -30.74 -14.14 10.45
C ALA A 59 -29.88 -13.47 11.54
N THR A 60 -30.24 -13.62 12.81
CA THR A 60 -29.64 -12.92 13.96
C THR A 60 -28.10 -12.97 14.01
N LEU A 61 -27.51 -14.10 13.59
CA LEU A 61 -26.06 -14.29 13.50
C LEU A 61 -25.36 -13.26 12.59
N ILE A 62 -26.01 -12.86 11.48
CA ILE A 62 -25.44 -11.84 10.57
C ILE A 62 -25.43 -10.48 11.28
N GLY A 63 -26.50 -10.16 12.02
CA GLY A 63 -26.61 -8.90 12.76
C GLY A 63 -25.53 -8.75 13.83
N GLU A 64 -25.25 -9.82 14.58
CA GLU A 64 -24.21 -9.84 15.62
C GLU A 64 -22.79 -9.68 15.04
N ARG A 65 -22.54 -10.18 13.83
CA ARG A 65 -21.23 -10.09 13.15
C ARG A 65 -21.01 -8.75 12.43
N LEU A 66 -22.06 -8.00 12.14
CA LEU A 66 -21.96 -6.67 11.52
C LEU A 66 -21.43 -5.62 12.50
N VAL A 67 -21.77 -5.71 13.79
CA VAL A 67 -21.34 -4.72 14.80
C VAL A 67 -19.80 -4.65 14.95
N PRO A 68 -19.05 -5.77 15.08
CA PRO A 68 -17.59 -5.77 15.04
C PRO A 68 -16.99 -5.05 13.82
N PHE A 69 -17.57 -5.30 12.65
CA PHE A 69 -17.13 -4.70 11.39
C PHE A 69 -17.32 -3.17 11.40
N LEU A 70 -18.51 -2.72 11.80
CA LEU A 70 -18.81 -1.28 11.90
C LEU A 70 -17.90 -0.59 12.93
N LEU A 71 -17.57 -1.26 14.05
CA LEU A 71 -16.60 -0.75 15.03
C LEU A 71 -15.22 -0.55 14.40
N MET A 72 -14.71 -1.52 13.64
CA MET A 72 -13.42 -1.40 12.98
C MET A 72 -13.40 -0.25 11.96
N VAL A 73 -14.46 -0.12 11.17
CA VAL A 73 -14.62 1.00 10.23
C VAL A 73 -14.63 2.34 10.98
N VAL A 74 -15.29 2.42 12.13
CA VAL A 74 -15.28 3.62 13.00
C VAL A 74 -13.87 3.94 13.52
N GLY A 75 -13.08 2.94 13.89
CA GLY A 75 -11.69 3.14 14.32
C GLY A 75 -10.78 3.61 13.18
N PHE A 76 -10.95 3.02 11.99
CA PHE A 76 -10.09 3.29 10.84
C PHE A 76 -10.40 4.61 10.13
N PHE A 77 -11.69 4.93 9.96
CA PHE A 77 -12.08 6.02 9.07
C PHE A 77 -11.46 7.38 9.45
N PRO A 78 -11.44 7.80 10.73
CA PRO A 78 -10.74 9.02 11.13
C PRO A 78 -9.25 9.03 10.80
N ILE A 79 -8.59 7.86 10.86
CA ILE A 79 -7.17 7.73 10.53
C ILE A 79 -6.92 8.09 9.07
N THR A 80 -7.81 7.67 8.16
CA THR A 80 -7.67 7.98 6.72
C THR A 80 -7.72 9.48 6.44
N VAL A 81 -8.57 10.22 7.16
CA VAL A 81 -8.69 11.67 7.00
C VAL A 81 -7.51 12.40 7.64
N SER A 82 -7.05 11.94 8.80
CA SER A 82 -5.85 12.48 9.45
C SER A 82 -4.54 12.11 8.73
N LEU A 83 -4.55 11.19 7.75
CA LEU A 83 -3.37 10.78 6.98
C LEU A 83 -2.70 11.96 6.25
N VAL A 84 -3.48 12.95 5.84
CA VAL A 84 -2.99 14.17 5.17
C VAL A 84 -1.96 14.89 6.05
N ILE A 85 -2.15 14.91 7.37
CA ILE A 85 -1.22 15.54 8.32
C ILE A 85 0.14 14.85 8.26
N ALA A 86 0.16 13.51 8.17
CA ALA A 86 1.39 12.73 8.05
C ALA A 86 2.07 12.94 6.69
N LEU A 87 1.27 13.04 5.61
CA LEU A 87 1.78 13.31 4.27
C LEU A 87 2.40 14.70 4.14
N GLU A 88 1.88 15.69 4.87
CA GLU A 88 2.42 17.06 4.88
C GLU A 88 3.62 17.25 5.83
N ALA A 89 3.93 16.28 6.69
CA ALA A 89 4.90 16.44 7.77
C ALA A 89 6.31 16.85 7.32
N PHE A 90 6.79 16.37 6.16
CA PHE A 90 8.08 16.78 5.58
C PHE A 90 7.91 17.67 4.36
N VAL A 91 7.10 17.23 3.38
CA VAL A 91 6.90 18.00 2.14
C VAL A 91 6.24 19.36 2.38
N GLY A 92 5.36 19.48 3.38
CA GLY A 92 4.73 20.75 3.75
C GLY A 92 5.71 21.72 4.40
N GLU A 93 6.67 21.23 5.20
CA GLU A 93 7.76 22.06 5.72
C GLU A 93 8.76 22.45 4.63
N LYS A 94 8.99 21.57 3.65
CA LYS A 94 9.79 21.86 2.46
C LYS A 94 9.15 23.00 1.65
N GLU A 95 7.87 22.91 1.32
CA GLU A 95 7.15 23.96 0.58
C GLU A 95 7.11 25.31 1.33
N ARG A 96 7.07 25.29 2.66
CA ARG A 96 7.07 26.49 3.51
C ARG A 96 8.48 27.06 3.76
N GLY A 97 9.54 26.40 3.30
CA GLY A 97 10.93 26.81 3.54
C GLY A 97 11.39 26.66 5.00
N THR A 98 10.66 25.89 5.82
CA THR A 98 10.98 25.73 7.26
C THR A 98 11.81 24.48 7.55
N ILE A 99 12.14 23.69 6.53
CA ILE A 99 12.93 22.47 6.67
C ILE A 99 14.43 22.75 6.86
N GLU A 100 14.98 23.82 6.26
CA GLU A 100 16.42 24.13 6.30
C GLU A 100 16.95 24.41 7.72
N PRO A 101 16.25 25.18 8.58
CA PRO A 101 16.67 25.34 9.98
C PRO A 101 16.59 24.03 10.77
N LEU A 102 15.63 23.16 10.44
CA LEU A 102 15.46 21.86 11.09
C LEU A 102 16.58 20.89 10.72
N LEU A 103 17.03 20.91 9.46
CA LEU A 103 18.17 20.11 9.00
C LEU A 103 19.51 20.61 9.54
N SER A 104 19.62 21.91 9.84
CA SER A 104 20.78 22.54 10.46
C SER A 104 20.87 22.29 11.98
N SER A 105 19.85 21.70 12.59
CA SER A 105 19.83 21.38 14.01
C SER A 105 20.73 20.18 14.35
N PRO A 106 21.33 20.11 15.55
CA PRO A 106 22.22 19.02 15.98
C PRO A 106 21.44 17.71 16.32
N LEU A 107 20.29 17.49 15.70
CA LEU A 107 19.49 16.27 15.82
C LEU A 107 20.05 15.19 14.91
N LYS A 108 19.82 13.91 15.23
CA LYS A 108 20.09 12.78 14.32
C LYS A 108 18.90 12.52 13.39
N ASP A 109 19.15 11.92 12.24
CA ASP A 109 18.18 11.56 11.21
C ASP A 109 17.01 10.74 11.75
N TRP A 110 17.32 9.65 12.45
CA TRP A 110 16.31 8.80 13.07
C TRP A 110 15.51 9.52 14.18
N GLN A 111 16.11 10.51 14.87
CA GLN A 111 15.41 11.27 15.92
C GLN A 111 14.33 12.17 15.31
N LEU A 112 14.68 12.80 14.19
CA LEU A 112 13.76 13.63 13.42
C LEU A 112 12.61 12.80 12.84
N TYR A 113 12.95 11.66 12.22
CA TYR A 113 11.97 10.73 11.67
C TYR A 113 11.00 10.22 12.75
N LEU A 114 11.52 9.68 13.86
CA LEU A 114 10.66 9.14 14.93
C LEU A 114 9.85 10.22 15.63
N GLY A 115 10.41 11.43 15.82
CA GLY A 115 9.70 12.55 16.44
C GLY A 115 8.47 12.95 15.63
N LYS A 116 8.63 13.07 14.30
CA LYS A 116 7.52 13.35 13.38
C LYS A 116 6.55 12.19 13.26
N LEU A 117 7.04 10.94 13.24
CA LEU A 117 6.19 9.75 13.24
C LEU A 117 5.28 9.72 14.47
N ILE A 118 5.84 9.86 15.67
CA ILE A 118 5.06 9.82 16.93
C ILE A 118 4.00 10.93 16.95
N ALA A 119 4.36 12.15 16.57
CA ALA A 119 3.41 13.25 16.51
C ALA A 119 2.29 12.97 15.49
N ALA A 120 2.67 12.62 14.26
CA ALA A 120 1.73 12.34 13.19
C ALA A 120 0.83 11.12 13.47
N THR A 121 1.28 10.15 14.27
CA THR A 121 0.45 8.98 14.66
C THR A 121 -0.49 9.30 15.82
N SER A 122 -0.10 10.16 16.75
CA SER A 122 -0.89 10.39 17.97
C SER A 122 -2.25 11.01 17.66
N VAL A 123 -2.33 11.96 16.72
CA VAL A 123 -3.59 12.62 16.36
C VAL A 123 -4.61 11.63 15.74
N PRO A 124 -4.28 10.85 14.69
CA PRO A 124 -5.13 9.78 14.18
C PRO A 124 -5.56 8.75 15.23
N LEU A 125 -4.66 8.37 16.16
CA LEU A 125 -5.01 7.42 17.22
C LEU A 125 -6.02 8.00 18.20
N LEU A 126 -5.84 9.28 18.59
CA LEU A 126 -6.78 9.95 19.48
C LEU A 126 -8.17 10.06 18.84
N THR A 127 -8.25 10.43 17.56
CA THR A 127 -9.53 10.51 16.85
C THR A 127 -10.17 9.13 16.71
N ALA A 128 -9.40 8.09 16.37
CA ALA A 128 -9.88 6.71 16.32
C ALA A 128 -10.45 6.22 17.66
N TYR A 129 -9.73 6.44 18.77
CA TYR A 129 -10.18 5.99 20.09
C TYR A 129 -11.37 6.78 20.63
N ILE A 130 -11.45 8.09 20.36
CA ILE A 130 -12.65 8.87 20.67
C ILE A 130 -13.83 8.33 19.85
N GLY A 131 -13.63 8.06 18.56
CA GLY A 131 -14.66 7.50 17.68
C GLY A 131 -15.17 6.14 18.17
N ILE A 132 -14.27 5.24 18.52
CA ILE A 132 -14.58 3.93 19.12
C ILE A 132 -15.37 4.12 20.43
N SER A 133 -14.94 5.05 21.29
CA SER A 133 -15.60 5.31 22.57
C SER A 133 -17.04 5.80 22.38
N VAL A 134 -17.24 6.78 21.49
CA VAL A 134 -18.57 7.28 21.13
C VAL A 134 -19.43 6.17 20.53
N TYR A 135 -18.84 5.32 19.70
CA TYR A 135 -19.56 4.19 19.10
C TYR A 135 -20.07 3.21 20.15
N LEU A 136 -19.21 2.79 21.09
CA LEU A 136 -19.56 1.87 22.17
C LEU A 136 -20.64 2.45 23.11
N ILE A 137 -20.56 3.75 23.41
CA ILE A 137 -21.59 4.45 24.19
C ILE A 137 -22.93 4.40 23.43
N GLY A 138 -22.92 4.66 22.12
CA GLY A 138 -24.11 4.58 21.26
C GLY A 138 -24.74 3.19 21.27
N LEU A 139 -23.94 2.13 21.14
CA LEU A 139 -24.43 0.74 21.18
C LEU A 139 -25.10 0.43 22.51
N ARG A 140 -24.51 0.91 23.62
CA ARG A 140 -25.07 0.74 24.96
C ARG A 140 -26.43 1.42 25.10
N ILE A 141 -26.59 2.62 24.54
CA ILE A 141 -27.86 3.36 24.55
C ILE A 141 -28.93 2.63 23.71
N GLN A 142 -28.53 2.08 22.56
CA GLN A 142 -29.44 1.37 21.65
C GLN A 142 -29.75 -0.07 22.07
N HIS A 143 -29.23 -0.54 23.21
CA HIS A 143 -29.41 -1.90 23.71
C HIS A 143 -28.98 -2.99 22.70
N VAL A 144 -28.03 -2.66 21.83
CA VAL A 144 -27.40 -3.65 20.93
C VAL A 144 -26.49 -4.55 21.77
N PRO A 145 -26.45 -5.88 21.51
CA PRO A 145 -25.56 -6.79 22.22
C PRO A 145 -24.13 -6.28 22.24
N PHE A 146 -23.52 -6.28 23.42
CA PHE A 146 -22.15 -5.80 23.58
C PHE A 146 -21.17 -6.78 22.96
N LEU A 147 -20.07 -6.25 22.42
CA LEU A 147 -19.02 -7.05 21.82
C LEU A 147 -18.30 -7.88 22.88
N ASP A 148 -17.87 -9.08 22.50
CA ASP A 148 -16.95 -9.88 23.30
C ASP A 148 -15.71 -9.03 23.68
N PRO A 149 -15.35 -8.91 24.98
CA PRO A 149 -14.18 -8.17 25.41
C PRO A 149 -12.89 -8.56 24.67
N GLY A 150 -12.74 -9.84 24.30
CA GLY A 150 -11.61 -10.30 23.50
C GLY A 150 -11.55 -9.64 22.12
N LEU A 151 -12.69 -9.57 21.43
CA LEU A 151 -12.79 -8.92 20.13
C LEU A 151 -12.61 -7.41 20.22
N LEU A 152 -13.09 -6.76 21.29
CA LEU A 152 -12.87 -5.34 21.52
C LEU A 152 -11.37 -5.02 21.64
N VAL A 153 -10.63 -5.80 22.44
CA VAL A 153 -9.18 -5.64 22.59
C VAL A 153 -8.46 -5.85 21.26
N GLN A 154 -8.88 -6.84 20.48
CA GLN A 154 -8.33 -7.09 19.14
C GLN A 154 -8.58 -5.93 18.18
N THR A 155 -9.80 -5.38 18.15
CA THR A 155 -10.12 -4.23 17.29
C THR A 155 -9.34 -2.99 17.69
N ILE A 156 -9.18 -2.72 18.98
CA ILE A 156 -8.35 -1.62 19.47
C ILE A 156 -6.90 -1.84 19.03
N ALA A 157 -6.35 -3.05 19.24
CA ALA A 157 -4.99 -3.38 18.84
C ALA A 157 -4.78 -3.22 17.32
N LEU A 158 -5.68 -3.79 16.49
CA LEU A 158 -5.66 -3.63 15.03
C LEU A 158 -5.68 -2.15 14.64
N THR A 159 -6.60 -1.36 15.19
CA THR A 159 -6.68 0.07 14.94
C THR A 159 -5.35 0.77 15.28
N THR A 160 -4.71 0.40 16.40
CA THR A 160 -3.41 0.95 16.78
C THR A 160 -2.34 0.67 15.74
N VAL A 161 -2.14 -0.61 15.38
CA VAL A 161 -1.07 -0.98 14.45
C VAL A 161 -1.34 -0.54 13.02
N GLN A 162 -2.61 -0.48 12.60
CA GLN A 162 -2.99 0.09 11.31
C GLN A 162 -2.68 1.59 11.25
N ALA A 163 -2.94 2.35 12.32
CA ALA A 163 -2.56 3.77 12.38
C ALA A 163 -1.05 3.95 12.22
N VAL A 164 -0.25 3.15 12.93
CA VAL A 164 1.22 3.18 12.82
C VAL A 164 1.66 2.81 11.41
N LEU A 165 1.10 1.75 10.82
CA LEU A 165 1.41 1.31 9.46
C LEU A 165 1.12 2.42 8.44
N MET A 166 -0.09 2.98 8.47
CA MET A 166 -0.51 4.06 7.58
C MET A 166 0.36 5.29 7.69
N VAL A 167 0.59 5.76 8.92
CA VAL A 167 1.36 6.98 9.16
C VAL A 167 2.82 6.77 8.81
N SER A 168 3.41 5.59 9.09
CA SER A 168 4.77 5.29 8.64
C SER A 168 4.90 5.31 7.12
N GLY A 169 3.94 4.75 6.39
CA GLY A 169 3.89 4.83 4.93
C GLY A 169 3.75 6.27 4.43
N ALA A 170 2.89 7.06 5.06
CA ALA A 170 2.72 8.48 4.74
C ALA A 170 3.99 9.30 4.98
N ILE A 171 4.70 9.06 6.09
CA ILE A 171 5.96 9.72 6.37
C ILE A 171 7.01 9.35 5.32
N VAL A 172 7.13 8.07 4.95
CA VAL A 172 8.04 7.63 3.89
C VAL A 172 7.73 8.31 2.56
N ILE A 173 6.46 8.40 2.18
CA ILE A 173 6.03 9.10 0.96
C ILE A 173 6.28 10.61 1.07
N SER A 174 6.01 11.22 2.22
CA SER A 174 6.24 12.66 2.48
C SER A 174 7.70 13.05 2.27
N THR A 175 8.64 12.16 2.64
CA THR A 175 10.08 12.41 2.45
C THR A 175 10.54 12.34 0.99
N GLN A 176 9.77 11.67 0.12
CA GLN A 176 10.10 11.50 -1.30
C GLN A 176 9.27 12.40 -2.22
N ALA A 177 8.19 12.98 -1.72
CA ALA A 177 7.31 13.84 -2.49
C ALA A 177 7.96 15.21 -2.78
N THR A 178 7.77 15.69 -4.01
CA THR A 178 8.26 17.01 -4.45
C THR A 178 7.33 18.14 -4.02
N SER A 179 6.02 17.87 -3.93
CA SER A 179 4.98 18.81 -3.50
C SER A 179 3.93 18.16 -2.61
N VAL A 180 3.27 18.96 -1.77
CA VAL A 180 2.12 18.57 -0.94
C VAL A 180 1.02 17.99 -1.81
N ARG A 181 0.80 18.57 -3.00
CA ARG A 181 -0.18 18.06 -3.95
C ARG A 181 0.18 16.65 -4.45
N ALA A 182 1.44 16.41 -4.81
CA ALA A 182 1.90 15.09 -5.23
C ALA A 182 1.79 14.06 -4.08
N ALA A 183 2.17 14.44 -2.86
CA ALA A 183 2.01 13.60 -1.67
C ALA A 183 0.53 13.21 -1.42
N ASN A 184 -0.38 14.18 -1.54
CA ASN A 184 -1.81 13.93 -1.39
C ASN A 184 -2.39 13.02 -2.48
N LEU A 185 -1.89 13.08 -3.72
CA LEU A 185 -2.28 12.12 -4.76
C LEU A 185 -1.73 10.71 -4.45
N MET A 186 -0.52 10.63 -3.91
CA MET A 186 0.09 9.37 -3.47
C MET A 186 -0.57 8.75 -2.23
N SER A 187 -1.42 9.50 -1.50
CA SER A 187 -2.21 8.97 -0.38
C SER A 187 -3.03 7.73 -0.78
N SER A 188 -3.49 7.68 -2.04
CA SER A 188 -4.24 6.55 -2.59
C SER A 188 -3.45 5.24 -2.54
N PHE A 189 -2.12 5.28 -2.68
CA PHE A 189 -1.24 4.11 -2.56
C PHE A 189 -1.13 3.58 -1.12
N ILE A 190 -1.57 4.35 -0.12
CA ILE A 190 -1.70 3.91 1.26
C ILE A 190 -3.13 3.46 1.52
N VAL A 191 -4.12 4.32 1.20
CA VAL A 191 -5.52 4.10 1.58
C VAL A 191 -6.10 2.86 0.91
N ILE A 192 -5.81 2.60 -0.38
CA ILE A 192 -6.38 1.46 -1.11
C ILE A 192 -5.90 0.12 -0.53
N PRO A 193 -4.59 -0.14 -0.36
CA PRO A 193 -4.13 -1.37 0.30
C PRO A 193 -4.67 -1.54 1.71
N MET A 194 -4.78 -0.46 2.48
CA MET A 194 -5.33 -0.52 3.83
C MET A 194 -6.82 -0.86 3.84
N ALA A 195 -7.60 -0.32 2.90
CA ALA A 195 -9.00 -0.69 2.72
C ALA A 195 -9.15 -2.18 2.35
N LEU A 196 -8.23 -2.73 1.55
CA LEU A 196 -8.20 -4.17 1.25
C LEU A 196 -7.83 -5.01 2.48
N LEU A 197 -6.86 -4.56 3.28
CA LEU A 197 -6.51 -5.21 4.54
C LEU A 197 -7.71 -5.27 5.50
N ILE A 198 -8.42 -4.17 5.66
CA ILE A 198 -9.61 -4.08 6.52
C ILE A 198 -10.74 -4.97 5.99
N GLN A 199 -10.96 -5.01 4.68
CA GLN A 199 -11.91 -5.95 4.08
C GLN A 199 -11.52 -7.40 4.40
N GLY A 200 -10.23 -7.73 4.29
CA GLY A 200 -9.71 -9.05 4.68
C GLY A 200 -9.95 -9.37 6.16
N GLU A 201 -9.66 -8.43 7.06
CA GLU A 201 -9.93 -8.57 8.50
C GLU A 201 -11.43 -8.70 8.80
N SER A 202 -12.27 -8.02 8.03
CA SER A 202 -13.74 -8.12 8.15
C SER A 202 -14.23 -9.53 7.83
N VAL A 203 -13.66 -10.15 6.78
CA VAL A 203 -13.94 -11.55 6.45
C VAL A 203 -13.47 -12.46 7.58
N LEU A 204 -12.29 -12.21 8.15
CA LEU A 204 -11.79 -12.97 9.31
C LEU A 204 -12.66 -12.80 10.56
N MET A 205 -13.27 -11.63 10.79
CA MET A 205 -14.21 -11.42 11.90
C MET A 205 -15.55 -12.16 11.70
N PHE A 206 -15.99 -12.26 10.45
CA PHE A 206 -17.27 -12.90 10.11
C PHE A 206 -17.15 -14.44 10.07
N TRP A 207 -16.06 -14.97 9.51
CA TRP A 207 -15.86 -16.41 9.28
C TRP A 207 -14.83 -17.05 10.22
N GLY A 208 -13.93 -16.26 10.80
CA GLY A 208 -12.80 -16.75 11.58
C GLY A 208 -13.07 -16.84 13.08
N ASN A 209 -12.17 -17.53 13.78
CA ASN A 209 -12.11 -17.57 15.23
C ASN A 209 -11.33 -16.35 15.77
N ASN A 210 -11.64 -15.91 16.99
CA ASN A 210 -10.92 -14.84 17.69
C ASN A 210 -9.40 -15.08 17.71
N GLN A 211 -8.92 -16.34 17.71
CA GLN A 211 -7.48 -16.64 17.63
C GLN A 211 -6.84 -16.24 16.29
N ILE A 212 -7.57 -16.33 15.19
CA ILE A 212 -7.05 -16.01 13.85
C ILE A 212 -6.84 -14.49 13.71
N LEU A 213 -7.70 -13.67 14.34
CA LEU A 213 -7.54 -12.21 14.35
C LEU A 213 -6.24 -11.76 15.02
N TRP A 214 -5.74 -12.48 16.03
CA TRP A 214 -4.41 -12.20 16.60
C TRP A 214 -3.28 -12.39 15.59
N SER A 215 -3.40 -13.34 14.67
CA SER A 215 -2.41 -13.50 13.59
C SER A 215 -2.40 -12.31 12.63
N ALA A 216 -3.56 -11.70 12.38
CA ALA A 216 -3.67 -10.45 11.62
C ALA A 216 -2.99 -9.29 12.37
N VAL A 217 -3.25 -9.13 13.67
CA VAL A 217 -2.56 -8.14 14.52
C VAL A 217 -1.04 -8.30 14.41
N VAL A 218 -0.52 -9.52 14.57
CA VAL A 218 0.91 -9.80 14.44
C VAL A 218 1.43 -9.47 13.04
N GLY A 219 0.71 -9.88 11.99
CA GLY A 219 1.08 -9.60 10.60
C GLY A 219 1.19 -8.10 10.32
N VAL A 220 0.17 -7.33 10.70
CA VAL A 220 0.16 -5.86 10.54
C VAL A 220 1.25 -5.21 11.41
N THR A 221 1.50 -5.73 12.62
CA THR A 221 2.59 -5.26 13.49
C THR A 221 3.95 -5.44 12.82
N VAL A 222 4.20 -6.61 12.23
CA VAL A 222 5.44 -6.90 11.50
C VAL A 222 5.58 -5.97 10.30
N MET A 223 4.51 -5.79 9.51
CA MET A 223 4.51 -4.85 8.39
C MET A 223 4.81 -3.42 8.85
N ALA A 224 4.19 -2.96 9.93
CA ALA A 224 4.43 -1.62 10.49
C ALA A 224 5.88 -1.47 10.96
N ALA A 225 6.42 -2.46 11.68
CA ALA A 225 7.81 -2.44 12.14
C ALA A 225 8.81 -2.45 10.98
N LEU A 226 8.56 -3.24 9.93
CA LEU A 226 9.38 -3.26 8.72
C LEU A 226 9.33 -1.90 8.01
N LEU A 227 8.14 -1.31 7.86
CA LEU A 227 7.98 -0.04 7.16
C LEU A 227 8.64 1.12 7.93
N VAL A 228 8.50 1.16 9.25
CA VAL A 228 9.23 2.11 10.11
C VAL A 228 10.74 1.91 9.99
N ARG A 229 11.22 0.66 9.98
CA ARG A 229 12.65 0.36 9.84
C ARG A 229 13.20 0.83 8.49
N VAL A 230 12.49 0.55 7.41
CA VAL A 230 12.82 1.00 6.05
C VAL A 230 12.81 2.53 5.99
N GLY A 231 11.79 3.17 6.56
CA GLY A 231 11.69 4.63 6.60
C GLY A 231 12.86 5.27 7.34
N VAL A 232 13.24 4.75 8.50
CA VAL A 232 14.41 5.23 9.27
C VAL A 232 15.72 5.01 8.50
N SER A 233 15.90 3.86 7.82
CA SER A 233 17.15 3.57 7.11
C SER A 233 17.32 4.35 5.82
N HIS A 234 16.22 4.66 5.13
CA HIS A 234 16.23 5.44 3.88
C HIS A 234 16.10 6.94 4.10
N PHE A 235 15.84 7.38 5.33
CA PHE A 235 15.79 8.80 5.65
C PHE A 235 17.18 9.43 5.49
N GLN A 236 17.36 10.17 4.40
CA GLN A 236 18.55 10.96 4.13
C GLN A 236 18.15 12.44 4.09
N ARG A 237 18.69 13.23 5.03
CA ARG A 237 18.39 14.67 5.13
C ARG A 237 18.68 15.44 3.85
N GLU A 238 19.75 15.09 3.16
CA GLU A 238 20.22 15.74 1.94
C GLU A 238 19.26 15.53 0.76
N ALA A 239 18.63 14.35 0.69
CA ALA A 239 17.67 14.01 -0.36
C ALA A 239 16.37 14.82 -0.26
N LEU A 240 16.02 15.31 0.94
CA LEU A 240 14.85 16.18 1.14
C LEU A 240 14.99 17.52 0.41
N LEU A 241 16.23 18.02 0.26
CA LEU A 241 16.54 19.27 -0.45
C LEU A 241 16.68 19.05 -1.97
N GLY A 242 16.96 17.81 -2.39
CA GLY A 242 17.11 17.43 -3.78
C GLY A 242 15.78 17.17 -4.48
N HIS A 243 15.78 17.41 -5.79
CA HIS A 243 14.76 17.02 -6.77
C HIS A 243 13.53 17.94 -6.88
N GLU A 244 13.69 18.98 -7.71
CA GLU A 244 12.64 19.43 -8.63
C GLU A 244 12.83 18.70 -9.97
N ILE A 245 12.37 17.45 -10.11
CA ILE A 245 12.21 16.84 -11.43
C ILE A 245 10.71 16.73 -11.71
N ASP A 246 10.02 17.87 -11.68
CA ASP A 246 8.57 17.95 -11.83
C ASP A 246 8.11 18.18 -13.28
N ILE A 247 9.03 18.15 -14.25
CA ILE A 247 8.69 18.44 -15.66
C ILE A 247 8.91 17.20 -16.54
N LEU A 248 7.80 16.55 -16.91
CA LEU A 248 7.77 15.56 -17.99
C LEU A 248 8.13 16.22 -19.32
N ASN A 249 9.42 16.20 -19.67
CA ASN A 249 9.90 16.73 -20.93
C ASN A 249 9.78 15.68 -22.04
N LEU A 250 8.58 15.54 -22.61
CA LEU A 250 8.29 14.59 -23.71
C LEU A 250 9.25 14.74 -24.90
N ARG A 251 9.72 15.98 -25.16
CA ARG A 251 10.71 16.26 -26.22
C ARG A 251 12.11 15.75 -25.87
N TRP A 252 12.50 15.80 -24.61
CA TRP A 252 13.75 15.19 -24.14
C TRP A 252 13.62 13.66 -24.18
N MET A 253 12.55 13.09 -23.65
CA MET A 253 12.29 11.64 -23.69
C MET A 253 12.32 11.10 -25.12
N GLY A 254 11.62 11.76 -26.05
CA GLY A 254 11.63 11.38 -27.46
C GLY A 254 13.02 11.48 -28.09
N ARG A 255 13.79 12.53 -27.79
CA ARG A 255 15.17 12.66 -28.28
C ARG A 255 16.09 11.58 -27.70
N THR A 256 15.98 11.28 -26.41
CA THR A 256 16.79 10.25 -25.75
C THR A 256 16.44 8.85 -26.26
N PHE A 257 15.15 8.56 -26.46
CA PHE A 257 14.68 7.33 -27.09
C PHE A 257 15.22 7.19 -28.50
N TRP A 258 15.03 8.20 -29.37
CA TRP A 258 15.49 8.11 -30.77
C TRP A 258 17.02 8.05 -30.90
N ARG A 259 17.77 8.73 -30.02
CA ARG A 259 19.23 8.63 -29.95
C ARG A 259 19.67 7.21 -29.56
N SER A 260 19.05 6.65 -28.52
CA SER A 260 19.38 5.30 -28.04
C SER A 260 18.91 4.21 -29.00
N PHE A 261 17.77 4.41 -29.67
CA PHE A 261 17.19 3.49 -30.64
C PHE A 261 17.99 3.44 -31.94
N ARG A 262 18.44 4.60 -32.47
CA ARG A 262 19.27 4.62 -33.69
C ARG A 262 20.73 4.29 -33.42
N GLY A 263 21.24 4.58 -32.23
CA GLY A 263 22.65 4.39 -31.88
C GLY A 263 23.56 5.14 -32.85
N GLU A 264 24.61 4.47 -33.32
CA GLU A 264 25.56 5.00 -34.32
C GLU A 264 25.16 4.65 -35.77
N ALA A 265 24.01 4.00 -35.98
CA ALA A 265 23.64 3.47 -37.28
C ALA A 265 23.23 4.57 -38.28
N LYS A 266 23.86 4.56 -39.46
CA LYS A 266 23.55 5.45 -40.59
C LYS A 266 22.69 4.80 -41.69
N SER A 267 22.41 3.50 -41.59
CA SER A 267 21.59 2.74 -42.56
C SER A 267 20.78 1.63 -41.86
N LEU A 268 19.65 1.21 -42.46
CA LEU A 268 18.79 0.16 -41.92
C LEU A 268 19.51 -1.19 -41.75
N GLY A 269 20.34 -1.56 -42.72
CA GLY A 269 21.17 -2.77 -42.64
C GLY A 269 22.25 -2.68 -41.56
N GLY A 270 22.84 -1.50 -41.36
CA GLY A 270 23.80 -1.24 -40.29
C GLY A 270 23.15 -1.28 -38.91
N TRP A 271 21.94 -0.75 -38.78
CA TRP A 271 21.15 -0.81 -37.55
C TRP A 271 20.84 -2.26 -37.15
N TYR A 272 20.31 -3.06 -38.08
CA TYR A 272 19.99 -4.47 -37.80
C TYR A 272 21.22 -5.31 -37.48
N ARG A 273 22.33 -5.16 -38.23
CA ARG A 273 23.51 -5.98 -37.98
C ARG A 273 24.34 -5.53 -36.78
N ARG A 274 24.37 -4.24 -36.47
CA ARG A 274 25.27 -3.69 -35.43
C ARG A 274 24.55 -3.42 -34.12
N GLU A 275 23.50 -2.61 -34.14
CA GLU A 275 22.78 -2.18 -32.92
C GLU A 275 21.94 -3.31 -32.32
N VAL A 276 21.20 -4.05 -33.15
CA VAL A 276 20.38 -5.18 -32.66
C VAL A 276 21.28 -6.30 -32.15
N THR A 277 22.33 -6.68 -32.89
CA THR A 277 23.28 -7.73 -32.44
C THR A 277 24.01 -7.33 -31.16
N GLN A 278 24.43 -6.07 -31.03
CA GLN A 278 25.09 -5.58 -29.82
C GLN A 278 24.14 -5.58 -28.62
N THR A 279 22.88 -5.20 -28.83
CA THR A 279 21.83 -5.22 -27.79
C THR A 279 21.53 -6.65 -27.35
N LEU A 280 21.40 -7.59 -28.31
CA LEU A 280 21.23 -9.02 -28.02
C LEU A 280 22.39 -9.59 -27.22
N ARG A 281 23.63 -9.18 -27.51
CA ARG A 281 24.81 -9.58 -26.72
C ARG A 281 24.77 -9.04 -25.30
N LYS A 282 24.37 -7.78 -25.10
CA LYS A 282 24.21 -7.18 -23.76
C LYS A 282 23.11 -7.86 -22.95
N GLN A 283 22.04 -8.32 -23.61
CA GLN A 283 20.93 -9.05 -22.99
C GLN A 283 21.10 -10.57 -23.01
N ALA A 284 22.27 -11.09 -23.41
CA ALA A 284 22.49 -12.52 -23.56
C ALA A 284 22.22 -13.29 -22.25
N ILE A 285 22.61 -12.73 -21.10
CA ILE A 285 22.40 -13.33 -19.78
C ILE A 285 20.90 -13.41 -19.43
N PRO A 286 20.12 -12.30 -19.44
CA PRO A 286 18.68 -12.37 -19.24
C PRO A 286 17.96 -13.33 -20.20
N ILE A 287 18.31 -13.31 -21.49
CA ILE A 287 17.71 -14.18 -22.52
C ILE A 287 18.01 -15.65 -22.20
N TRP A 288 19.25 -15.97 -21.84
CA TRP A 288 19.64 -17.32 -21.41
C TRP A 288 18.89 -17.76 -20.16
N MET A 289 18.83 -16.93 -19.12
CA MET A 289 18.14 -17.26 -17.87
C MET A 289 16.64 -17.48 -18.09
N THR A 290 15.98 -16.60 -18.84
CA THR A 290 14.55 -16.72 -19.16
C THR A 290 14.25 -17.94 -20.02
N SER A 291 15.11 -18.24 -21.00
CA SER A 291 14.98 -19.43 -21.83
C SER A 291 15.22 -20.72 -21.03
N LEU A 292 16.23 -20.73 -20.15
CA LEU A 292 16.51 -21.86 -19.25
C LEU A 292 15.34 -22.10 -18.29
N LEU A 293 14.84 -21.05 -17.63
CA LEU A 293 13.68 -21.14 -16.73
C LEU A 293 12.41 -21.57 -17.47
N GLY A 294 12.18 -21.04 -18.68
CA GLY A 294 11.06 -21.45 -19.52
C GLY A 294 11.14 -22.92 -19.92
N LEU A 295 12.33 -23.40 -20.30
CA LEU A 295 12.57 -24.80 -20.66
C LEU A 295 12.46 -25.72 -19.44
N ALA A 296 13.01 -25.32 -18.28
CA ALA A 296 12.87 -26.04 -17.03
C ALA A 296 11.40 -26.13 -16.59
N GLY A 297 10.65 -25.03 -16.70
CA GLY A 297 9.21 -25.00 -16.42
C GLY A 297 8.41 -25.89 -17.36
N PHE A 298 8.74 -25.88 -18.66
CA PHE A 298 8.13 -26.79 -19.64
C PHE A 298 8.40 -28.26 -19.31
N VAL A 299 9.66 -28.62 -19.03
CA VAL A 299 10.05 -29.99 -18.68
C VAL A 299 9.40 -30.42 -17.37
N ALA A 300 9.43 -29.58 -16.33
CA ALA A 300 8.79 -29.88 -15.05
C ALA A 300 7.27 -30.07 -15.20
N GLY A 301 6.61 -29.21 -15.99
CA GLY A 301 5.19 -29.33 -16.31
C GLY A 301 4.88 -30.63 -17.06
N TYR A 302 5.69 -30.97 -18.08
CA TYR A 302 5.54 -32.21 -18.84
C TYR A 302 5.70 -33.46 -17.96
N LEU A 303 6.73 -33.49 -17.11
CA LEU A 303 6.97 -34.61 -16.18
C LEU A 303 5.87 -34.71 -15.11
N TRP A 304 5.38 -33.58 -14.61
CA TRP A 304 4.27 -33.56 -13.66
C TRP A 304 2.99 -34.12 -14.28
N ILE A 305 2.68 -33.72 -15.53
CA ILE A 305 1.53 -34.27 -16.27
C ILE A 305 1.70 -35.78 -16.46
N LEU A 306 2.85 -36.28 -16.89
CA LEU A 306 3.06 -37.73 -17.08
C LEU A 306 2.86 -38.53 -15.79
N ASN A 307 3.32 -38.01 -14.65
CA ASN A 307 3.19 -38.69 -13.34
C ASN A 307 1.77 -38.61 -12.76
N ASN A 308 1.02 -37.56 -13.06
CA ASN A 308 -0.32 -37.33 -12.50
C ASN A 308 -1.46 -37.55 -13.52
N ALA A 309 -1.15 -37.94 -14.76
CA ALA A 309 -2.12 -38.14 -15.85
C ALA A 309 -3.23 -39.15 -15.51
N SER A 310 -2.89 -40.22 -14.78
CA SER A 310 -3.86 -41.23 -14.35
C SER A 310 -4.85 -40.72 -13.30
N GLN A 311 -4.42 -39.79 -12.44
CA GLN A 311 -5.27 -39.14 -11.43
C GLN A 311 -6.15 -38.04 -12.04
N LEU A 312 -5.68 -37.39 -13.11
CA LEU A 312 -6.39 -36.32 -13.82
C LEU A 312 -7.46 -36.86 -14.80
N GLY A 313 -7.55 -38.19 -14.98
CA GLY A 313 -8.53 -38.80 -15.88
C GLY A 313 -8.34 -38.43 -17.37
N LEU A 314 -7.17 -37.88 -17.72
CA LEU A 314 -6.82 -37.44 -19.08
C LEU A 314 -6.62 -38.67 -19.97
N ARG A 315 -7.73 -39.24 -20.46
CA ARG A 315 -7.70 -40.08 -21.66
C ARG A 315 -7.20 -39.19 -22.79
N THR A 316 -6.35 -39.75 -23.65
CA THR A 316 -5.61 -39.11 -24.74
C THR A 316 -6.51 -38.56 -25.85
N SER A 317 -7.51 -37.74 -25.52
CA SER A 317 -8.28 -36.93 -26.46
C SER A 317 -7.75 -35.50 -26.38
N SER A 318 -7.44 -34.92 -27.53
CA SER A 318 -6.99 -33.52 -27.67
C SER A 318 -7.94 -32.51 -27.00
N GLU A 319 -9.22 -32.85 -26.86
CA GLU A 319 -10.24 -32.00 -26.21
C GLU A 319 -10.04 -31.87 -24.69
N ASP A 320 -9.58 -32.92 -24.01
CA ASP A 320 -9.42 -32.90 -22.55
C ASP A 320 -8.17 -32.11 -22.12
N ILE A 321 -7.12 -32.14 -22.95
CA ILE A 321 -5.93 -31.30 -22.78
C ILE A 321 -6.30 -29.81 -22.94
N GLN A 322 -7.21 -29.51 -23.88
CA GLN A 322 -7.69 -28.16 -24.13
C GLN A 322 -8.46 -27.61 -22.92
N LYS A 323 -9.38 -28.42 -22.36
CA LYS A 323 -10.13 -28.07 -21.13
C LYS A 323 -9.23 -27.91 -19.90
N ALA A 324 -8.20 -28.73 -19.75
CA ALA A 324 -7.24 -28.59 -18.65
C ALA A 324 -6.41 -27.30 -18.75
N MET A 325 -6.01 -26.89 -19.97
CA MET A 325 -5.35 -25.61 -20.21
C MET A 325 -6.28 -24.42 -19.95
N GLU A 326 -7.56 -24.52 -20.32
CA GLU A 326 -8.58 -23.50 -20.02
C GLU A 326 -8.72 -23.26 -18.52
N MET A 327 -8.74 -24.34 -17.73
CA MET A 327 -8.89 -24.28 -16.27
C MET A 327 -7.63 -23.73 -15.58
N ALA A 328 -6.44 -24.06 -16.09
CA ALA A 328 -5.17 -23.63 -15.49
C ALA A 328 -4.76 -22.19 -15.87
N LEU A 329 -5.11 -21.73 -17.07
CA LEU A 329 -4.72 -20.40 -17.56
C LEU A 329 -5.85 -19.35 -17.44
N GLY A 330 -7.08 -19.77 -17.12
CA GLY A 330 -8.22 -18.85 -17.01
C GLY A 330 -8.61 -18.21 -18.34
N VAL A 331 -8.26 -18.85 -19.46
CA VAL A 331 -8.47 -18.32 -20.82
C VAL A 331 -9.62 -19.08 -21.50
N PRO A 332 -10.63 -18.39 -22.09
CA PRO A 332 -11.77 -19.05 -22.73
C PRO A 332 -11.37 -19.87 -23.98
N ALA A 333 -12.01 -21.03 -24.16
CA ALA A 333 -11.79 -22.07 -25.18
C ALA A 333 -11.65 -21.60 -26.63
N ASN A 334 -12.20 -20.45 -26.97
CA ASN A 334 -12.24 -19.91 -28.33
C ASN A 334 -10.97 -19.15 -28.74
N LEU A 335 -10.01 -19.01 -27.83
CA LEU A 335 -8.71 -18.43 -28.15
C LEU A 335 -7.84 -19.49 -28.80
N GLN A 336 -7.84 -19.52 -30.13
CA GLN A 336 -6.78 -20.16 -30.89
C GLN A 336 -5.45 -19.53 -30.46
N ILE A 337 -4.73 -20.22 -29.58
CA ILE A 337 -3.36 -19.86 -29.18
C ILE A 337 -2.47 -20.03 -30.42
N SER A 338 -2.54 -19.05 -31.30
CA SER A 338 -1.73 -18.94 -32.49
C SER A 338 -0.46 -18.18 -32.15
N PHE A 339 0.60 -18.41 -32.94
CA PHE A 339 1.81 -17.61 -32.85
C PHE A 339 1.53 -16.10 -32.87
N GLN A 340 0.57 -15.67 -33.71
CA GLN A 340 0.16 -14.26 -33.81
C GLN A 340 -0.46 -13.74 -32.51
N TYR A 341 -1.29 -14.54 -31.84
CA TYR A 341 -1.89 -14.17 -30.55
C TYR A 341 -0.82 -13.98 -29.47
N ILE A 342 0.08 -14.94 -29.32
CA ILE A 342 1.19 -14.86 -28.35
C ILE A 342 2.09 -13.65 -28.67
N TRP A 343 2.41 -13.44 -29.95
CA TRP A 343 3.24 -12.34 -30.39
C TRP A 343 2.60 -10.97 -30.10
N LEU A 344 1.31 -10.79 -30.43
CA LEU A 344 0.58 -9.56 -30.14
C LEU A 344 0.39 -9.34 -28.63
N HIS A 345 0.14 -10.39 -27.86
CA HIS A 345 0.03 -10.31 -26.41
C HIS A 345 1.35 -9.84 -25.78
N ASN A 346 2.47 -10.46 -26.16
CA ASN A 346 3.79 -10.07 -25.67
C ASN A 346 4.19 -8.66 -26.14
N LEU A 347 3.87 -8.30 -27.39
CA LEU A 347 4.08 -6.93 -27.88
C LEU A 347 3.31 -5.90 -27.05
N ARG A 348 2.03 -6.19 -26.73
CA ARG A 348 1.21 -5.34 -25.85
C ARG A 348 1.78 -5.26 -24.44
N ALA A 349 2.21 -6.37 -23.87
CA ALA A 349 2.84 -6.41 -22.55
C ALA A 349 4.13 -5.58 -22.53
N VAL A 350 5.00 -5.71 -23.54
CA VAL A 350 6.21 -4.90 -23.68
C VAL A 350 5.88 -3.42 -23.88
N ALA A 351 4.85 -3.08 -24.67
CA ALA A 351 4.41 -1.71 -24.84
C ALA A 351 3.88 -1.11 -23.53
N LEU A 352 3.13 -1.88 -22.75
CA LEU A 352 2.68 -1.49 -21.41
C LEU A 352 3.85 -1.35 -20.44
N ILE A 353 4.82 -2.26 -20.45
CA ILE A 353 6.05 -2.17 -19.63
C ILE A 353 6.86 -0.93 -20.02
N LEU A 354 6.96 -0.61 -21.31
CA LEU A 354 7.62 0.61 -21.79
C LEU A 354 6.88 1.85 -21.29
N LEU A 355 5.55 1.88 -21.42
CA LEU A 355 4.71 2.99 -20.94
C LEU A 355 4.80 3.16 -19.42
N LEU A 356 4.71 2.07 -18.66
CA LEU A 356 4.88 2.05 -17.21
C LEU A 356 6.31 2.41 -16.81
N GLY A 357 7.30 2.02 -17.61
CA GLY A 357 8.71 2.41 -17.46
C GLY A 357 8.92 3.93 -17.54
N LEU A 358 8.11 4.65 -18.31
CA LEU A 358 8.12 6.12 -18.35
C LEU A 358 7.78 6.73 -16.98
N PHE A 359 6.96 6.04 -16.18
CA PHE A 359 6.58 6.45 -14.84
C PHE A 359 7.50 5.85 -13.77
N SER A 360 8.09 4.68 -14.04
CA SER A 360 8.79 3.90 -13.02
C SER A 360 10.17 4.43 -12.67
N PHE A 361 11.00 4.94 -13.60
CA PHE A 361 12.37 5.38 -13.25
C PHE A 361 12.97 6.44 -14.19
N GLY A 362 12.80 7.71 -13.83
CA GLY A 362 13.76 8.79 -14.11
C GLY A 362 14.84 8.95 -13.02
N VAL A 363 14.91 8.02 -12.05
CA VAL A 363 15.73 8.13 -10.83
C VAL A 363 17.06 7.34 -10.90
N LEU A 364 17.24 6.44 -11.87
CA LEU A 364 18.47 5.65 -12.05
C LEU A 364 19.16 5.87 -13.41
N GLY A 365 18.76 6.93 -14.12
CA GLY A 365 19.15 7.19 -15.50
C GLY A 365 20.09 8.38 -15.69
N THR A 366 21.11 8.52 -14.85
CA THR A 366 22.37 9.21 -15.15
C THR A 366 23.51 8.55 -14.41
#